data_AF-A0A4S3M9W5-F1
#
_entry.id   AF-A0A4S3M9W5-F1
#
_cell.length_a   1.000
_cell.length_b   1.000
_cell.length_c   1.000
_cell.angle_alpha   90.00
_cell.angle_beta   90.00
_cell.angle_gamma   90.00
#
_symmetry.space_group_name_H-M   'P 1'
#
loop_
_entity.id
_entity.type
_entity.pdbx_description
1 polymer ?
#
loop_
_entity_poly.entity_id
_entity_poly.type
_entity_poly.pdbx_seq_one_letter_code
_entity_poly.pdbx_strand_id
1 'polypeptide(L)'
;MTDAPGPEDLVARIETLEEKLAEAKASITRRFIGQERVVDLTLSALLCGGHGLLIGLPGLGKTRLVEALSTVMGLHGNRIQFTPDLMPADILGSEVLETGADGKRQFRFVPGPVFCQLLMADEINRASPRTQSALLQAMQEKRVTVAGEDRVLGVPFHVLATQNPIEQEGTYPLPEAQLDRFLVQIDVTYPDRATERDILLATTGATEEQAHEVFTAAELLEAQALLRRMPVGDSVVETILDLVRAFRPQDASADERVRQTVAWGPGPRAAQALMLTVRARAMLQGRLAPSVEDVVAMARPVLSHRMALNFASRARGDSLADLIDTTATRITRVEVAA
;
A
#
# COMPACT_ATOMS: atom_id res chain seq x y z
N MET A 1 -32.07 5.13 14.72
CA MET A 1 -31.93 3.75 15.21
C MET A 1 -31.86 2.86 13.99
N THR A 2 -30.66 2.65 13.46
CA THR A 2 -30.41 1.70 12.38
C THR A 2 -30.02 0.38 13.02
N ASP A 3 -30.82 -0.65 12.79
CA ASP A 3 -30.51 -2.03 13.17
C ASP A 3 -29.09 -2.35 12.69
N ALA A 4 -28.22 -2.74 13.63
CA ALA A 4 -26.95 -3.32 13.26
C ALA A 4 -27.26 -4.68 12.60
N PRO A 5 -26.72 -4.96 11.40
CA PRO A 5 -26.97 -6.23 10.74
C PRO A 5 -26.55 -7.39 11.64
N GLY A 6 -27.39 -8.42 11.71
CA GLY A 6 -27.13 -9.59 12.55
C GLY A 6 -25.89 -10.39 12.10
N PRO A 7 -25.36 -11.28 12.95
CA PRO A 7 -24.16 -12.08 12.63
C PRO A 7 -24.28 -12.90 11.34
N GLU A 8 -25.48 -13.43 11.04
CA GLU A 8 -25.76 -14.20 9.83
C GLU A 8 -25.67 -13.35 8.55
N ASP A 9 -26.08 -12.08 8.61
CA ASP A 9 -25.96 -11.14 7.49
C ASP A 9 -24.49 -10.74 7.25
N LEU A 10 -23.66 -10.70 8.30
CA LEU A 10 -22.24 -10.42 8.15
C LEU A 10 -21.51 -11.53 7.38
N VAL A 11 -21.82 -12.80 7.67
CA VAL A 11 -21.19 -13.95 7.01
C VAL A 11 -21.55 -13.98 5.52
N ALA A 12 -22.82 -13.88 5.17
CA ALA A 12 -23.28 -13.89 3.77
C ALA A 12 -22.66 -12.74 2.94
N ARG A 13 -22.49 -11.57 3.56
CA ARG A 13 -21.82 -10.43 2.92
C ARG A 13 -20.32 -10.64 2.72
N ILE A 14 -19.66 -11.34 3.65
CA ILE A 14 -18.25 -11.70 3.50
C ILE A 14 -18.10 -12.71 2.37
N GLU A 15 -18.92 -13.78 2.32
CA GLU A 15 -18.88 -14.78 1.25
C GLU A 15 -19.08 -14.15 -0.14
N THR A 16 -20.07 -13.27 -0.28
CA THR A 16 -20.30 -12.53 -1.55
C THR A 16 -19.09 -11.67 -1.93
N LEU A 17 -18.45 -11.03 -0.95
CA LEU A 17 -17.26 -10.22 -1.19
C LEU A 17 -16.05 -11.09 -1.56
N GLU A 18 -15.91 -12.29 -0.99
CA GLU A 18 -14.85 -13.24 -1.29
C GLU A 18 -14.88 -13.68 -2.76
N GLU A 19 -16.06 -14.03 -3.29
CA GLU A 19 -16.24 -14.37 -4.71
C GLU A 19 -15.81 -13.21 -5.62
N LYS A 20 -16.25 -12.00 -5.26
CA LYS A 20 -15.94 -10.78 -6.02
C LYS A 20 -14.45 -10.41 -5.96
N LEU A 21 -13.79 -10.65 -4.83
CA LEU A 21 -12.35 -10.47 -4.69
C LEU A 21 -11.55 -11.50 -5.49
N ALA A 22 -12.02 -12.75 -5.54
CA ALA A 22 -11.41 -13.78 -6.37
C ALA A 22 -11.52 -13.43 -7.87
N GLU A 23 -12.68 -12.93 -8.31
CA GLU A 23 -12.88 -12.42 -9.67
C GLU A 23 -11.96 -11.24 -9.97
N ALA A 24 -11.87 -10.26 -9.06
CA ALA A 24 -10.98 -9.12 -9.19
C ALA A 24 -9.50 -9.55 -9.31
N LYS A 25 -9.04 -10.46 -8.44
CA LYS A 25 -7.69 -11.00 -8.49
C LYS A 25 -7.42 -11.69 -9.84
N ALA A 26 -8.36 -12.53 -10.32
CA ALA A 26 -8.24 -13.19 -11.60
C ALA A 26 -8.14 -12.19 -12.77
N SER A 27 -8.95 -11.13 -12.74
CA SER A 27 -8.93 -10.06 -13.75
C SER A 27 -7.61 -9.29 -13.77
N ILE A 28 -7.00 -9.03 -12.60
CA ILE A 28 -5.68 -8.38 -12.48
C ILE A 28 -4.57 -9.30 -12.96
N THR A 29 -4.55 -10.57 -12.55
CA THR A 29 -3.50 -11.54 -12.87
C THR A 29 -3.41 -11.85 -14.37
N ARG A 30 -4.48 -11.63 -15.15
CA ARG A 30 -4.44 -11.68 -16.61
C ARG A 30 -3.51 -10.64 -17.23
N ARG A 31 -3.43 -9.42 -16.66
CA ARG A 31 -2.52 -8.36 -17.13
C ARG A 31 -1.17 -8.34 -16.41
N PHE A 32 -1.11 -8.88 -15.19
CA PHE A 32 0.07 -8.86 -14.33
C PHE A 32 0.47 -10.29 -13.91
N ILE A 33 1.31 -10.92 -14.72
CA ILE A 33 1.57 -12.35 -14.70
C ILE A 33 2.65 -12.73 -13.66
N GLY A 34 2.39 -13.82 -12.93
CA GLY A 34 3.33 -14.52 -12.04
C GLY A 34 3.83 -13.72 -10.83
N GLN A 35 3.10 -12.67 -10.44
CA GLN A 35 3.40 -11.86 -9.27
C GLN A 35 2.19 -11.73 -8.34
N GLU A 36 1.57 -12.88 -8.01
CA GLU A 36 0.37 -12.92 -7.17
C GLU A 36 0.56 -12.24 -5.82
N ARG A 37 1.74 -12.38 -5.21
CA ARG A 37 2.02 -11.76 -3.91
C ARG A 37 1.93 -10.23 -3.98
N VAL A 38 2.38 -9.64 -5.07
CA VAL A 38 2.31 -8.19 -5.29
C VAL A 38 0.85 -7.77 -5.46
N VAL A 39 0.04 -8.54 -6.20
CA VAL A 39 -1.41 -8.32 -6.35
C VAL A 39 -2.14 -8.43 -5.00
N ASP A 40 -1.85 -9.46 -4.21
CA ASP A 40 -2.47 -9.65 -2.90
C ASP A 40 -2.15 -8.47 -1.97
N LEU A 41 -0.92 -7.95 -2.01
CA LEU A 41 -0.50 -6.83 -1.17
C LEU A 41 -1.09 -5.50 -1.62
N THR A 42 -1.22 -5.26 -2.93
CA THR A 42 -1.90 -4.05 -3.43
C THR A 42 -3.39 -4.09 -3.12
N LEU A 43 -4.07 -5.21 -3.37
CA LEU A 43 -5.47 -5.40 -2.97
C LEU A 43 -5.65 -5.22 -1.45
N SER A 44 -4.73 -5.77 -0.64
CA SER A 44 -4.75 -5.56 0.81
C SER A 44 -4.66 -4.08 1.18
N ALA A 45 -3.77 -3.31 0.52
CA ALA A 45 -3.67 -1.87 0.74
C ALA A 45 -4.97 -1.13 0.42
N LEU A 46 -5.63 -1.47 -0.69
CA LEU A 46 -6.90 -0.89 -1.10
C LEU A 46 -8.02 -1.25 -0.12
N LEU A 47 -8.15 -2.52 0.28
CA LEU A 47 -9.16 -3.00 1.24
C LEU A 47 -8.98 -2.41 2.63
N CYS A 48 -7.76 -2.08 3.03
CA CYS A 48 -7.49 -1.43 4.31
C CYS A 48 -7.78 0.08 4.28
N GLY A 49 -8.06 0.67 3.11
CA GLY A 49 -8.17 2.13 2.98
C GLY A 49 -6.81 2.84 3.03
N GLY A 50 -5.71 2.13 2.73
CA GLY A 50 -4.34 2.60 2.89
C GLY A 50 -3.62 2.85 1.56
N HIS A 51 -2.32 3.15 1.67
CA HIS A 51 -1.42 3.41 0.54
C HIS A 51 -0.32 2.34 0.49
N GLY A 52 0.18 2.04 -0.70
CA GLY A 52 1.25 1.05 -0.93
C GLY A 52 2.52 1.70 -1.47
N LEU A 53 3.67 1.17 -1.05
CA LEU A 53 4.99 1.57 -1.56
C LEU A 53 5.61 0.41 -2.35
N LEU A 54 5.65 0.53 -3.67
CA LEU A 54 6.21 -0.46 -4.60
C LEU A 54 7.71 -0.23 -4.76
N ILE A 55 8.53 -1.12 -4.21
CA ILE A 55 9.98 -1.09 -4.37
C ILE A 55 10.37 -2.06 -5.47
N GLY A 56 11.05 -1.59 -6.50
CA GLY A 56 11.52 -2.49 -7.54
C GLY A 56 12.14 -1.76 -8.72
N LEU A 57 12.80 -2.50 -9.59
CA LEU A 57 13.48 -1.95 -10.75
C LEU A 57 12.50 -1.44 -11.81
N PRO A 58 12.96 -0.57 -12.73
CA PRO A 58 12.18 -0.19 -13.90
C PRO A 58 11.80 -1.42 -14.75
N GLY A 59 10.67 -1.34 -15.45
CA GLY A 59 10.26 -2.39 -16.40
C GLY A 59 9.54 -3.60 -15.78
N LEU A 60 9.38 -3.69 -14.46
CA LEU A 60 8.70 -4.82 -13.79
C LEU A 60 7.15 -4.74 -13.80
N GLY A 61 6.56 -4.07 -14.79
CA GLY A 61 5.10 -4.02 -14.97
C GLY A 61 4.31 -3.23 -13.93
N LYS A 62 4.96 -2.44 -13.06
CA LYS A 62 4.29 -1.64 -12.00
C LYS A 62 3.18 -0.73 -12.55
N THR A 63 3.42 -0.07 -13.69
CA THR A 63 2.40 0.77 -14.35
C THR A 63 1.19 -0.05 -14.80
N ARG A 64 1.43 -1.20 -15.44
CA ARG A 64 0.36 -2.13 -15.86
C ARG A 64 -0.47 -2.62 -14.67
N LEU A 65 0.16 -2.88 -13.53
CA LEU A 65 -0.52 -3.26 -12.30
C LEU A 65 -1.48 -2.15 -11.81
N VAL A 66 -1.02 -0.90 -11.75
CA VAL A 66 -1.88 0.20 -11.25
C VAL A 66 -3.02 0.52 -12.21
N GLU A 67 -2.79 0.45 -13.53
CA GLU A 67 -3.84 0.59 -14.54
C GLU A 67 -4.88 -0.53 -14.45
N ALA A 68 -4.44 -1.78 -14.30
CA ALA A 68 -5.33 -2.93 -14.11
C ALA A 68 -6.14 -2.77 -12.82
N LEU A 69 -5.51 -2.39 -11.71
CA LEU A 69 -6.20 -2.11 -10.45
C LEU A 69 -7.23 -0.99 -10.59
N SER A 70 -6.90 0.12 -11.26
CA SER A 70 -7.86 1.23 -11.47
C SER A 70 -9.10 0.74 -12.22
N THR A 71 -8.91 -0.06 -13.26
CA THR A 71 -9.99 -0.62 -14.08
C THR A 71 -10.83 -1.61 -13.29
N VAL A 72 -10.20 -2.62 -12.69
CA VAL A 72 -10.88 -3.71 -11.96
C VAL A 72 -11.63 -3.19 -10.74
N MET A 73 -11.09 -2.17 -10.08
CA MET A 73 -11.67 -1.60 -8.87
C MET A 73 -12.68 -0.47 -9.14
N GLY A 74 -12.94 -0.13 -10.41
CA GLY A 74 -13.85 0.94 -10.80
C GLY A 74 -13.43 2.31 -10.25
N LEU A 75 -12.12 2.57 -10.23
CA LEU A 75 -11.52 3.78 -9.68
C LEU A 75 -11.02 4.69 -10.80
N HIS A 76 -11.31 5.98 -10.68
CA HIS A 76 -10.67 6.98 -11.51
C HIS A 76 -9.18 7.03 -11.18
N GLY A 77 -8.36 6.45 -12.05
CA GLY A 77 -6.91 6.41 -11.92
C GLY A 77 -6.24 7.69 -12.43
N ASN A 78 -5.10 8.04 -11.85
CA ASN A 78 -4.20 9.05 -12.43
C ASN A 78 -2.73 8.69 -12.16
N ARG A 79 -1.82 9.29 -12.93
CA ARG A 79 -0.38 9.01 -12.84
C ARG A 79 0.42 10.29 -12.79
N ILE A 80 1.41 10.33 -11.90
CA ILE A 80 2.42 11.38 -11.79
C ILE A 80 3.79 10.73 -11.83
N GLN A 81 4.65 11.25 -12.69
CA GLN A 81 6.07 10.96 -12.66
C GLN A 81 6.77 11.98 -11.80
N PHE A 82 7.46 11.55 -10.74
CA PHE A 82 8.25 12.45 -9.92
C PHE A 82 9.58 12.73 -10.61
N THR A 83 9.85 14.01 -10.80
CA THR A 83 11.10 14.53 -11.38
C THR A 83 11.69 15.60 -10.45
N PRO A 84 12.99 15.92 -10.56
CA PRO A 84 13.62 16.90 -9.68
C PRO A 84 13.02 18.31 -9.75
N ASP A 85 12.40 18.65 -10.88
CA ASP A 85 11.76 19.94 -11.17
C ASP A 85 10.26 19.98 -10.80
N LEU A 86 9.65 18.84 -10.45
CA LEU A 86 8.24 18.78 -10.10
C LEU A 86 7.93 19.65 -8.88
N MET A 87 6.98 20.57 -9.01
CA MET A 87 6.57 21.46 -7.94
C MET A 87 5.32 20.93 -7.21
N PRO A 88 5.09 21.34 -5.94
CA PRO A 88 3.85 21.01 -5.23
C PRO A 88 2.57 21.38 -6.01
N ALA A 89 2.57 22.50 -6.74
CA ALA A 89 1.42 22.94 -7.52
C ALA A 89 1.09 21.98 -8.69
N ASP A 90 2.08 21.29 -9.24
CA ASP A 90 1.88 20.30 -10.31
C ASP A 90 1.20 19.02 -9.79
N ILE A 91 1.20 18.82 -8.46
CA ILE A 91 0.54 17.71 -7.78
C ILE A 91 -0.84 18.14 -7.27
N LEU A 92 -0.88 19.25 -6.53
CA LEU A 92 -2.06 19.75 -5.80
C LEU A 92 -3.03 20.55 -6.70
N GLY A 93 -2.56 21.03 -7.85
CA GLY A 93 -3.29 21.99 -8.67
C GLY A 93 -2.86 23.44 -8.42
N SER A 94 -3.28 24.33 -9.31
CA SER A 94 -2.90 25.73 -9.30
C SER A 94 -4.07 26.62 -9.73
N GLU A 95 -3.99 27.90 -9.40
CA GLU A 95 -4.92 28.89 -9.93
C GLU A 95 -4.32 29.56 -11.16
N VAL A 96 -5.08 29.58 -12.25
CA VAL A 96 -4.73 30.27 -13.48
C VAL A 96 -5.64 31.47 -13.67
N LEU A 97 -5.07 32.57 -14.15
CA LEU A 97 -5.84 33.76 -14.46
C LEU A 97 -6.46 33.59 -15.85
N GLU A 98 -7.77 33.38 -15.89
CA GLU A 98 -8.53 33.26 -17.13
C GLU A 98 -9.17 34.61 -17.45
N THR A 99 -9.10 35.03 -18.71
CA THR A 99 -9.79 36.24 -19.18
C THR A 99 -11.08 35.81 -19.87
N GLY A 100 -12.22 36.18 -19.29
CA GLY A 100 -13.54 35.89 -19.85
C GLY A 100 -13.76 36.61 -21.18
N ALA A 101 -14.77 36.18 -21.93
CA ALA A 101 -15.16 36.81 -23.21
C ALA A 101 -15.58 38.30 -23.05
N ASP A 102 -15.89 38.72 -21.82
CA ASP A 102 -16.21 40.09 -21.42
C ASP A 102 -14.99 40.92 -20.99
N GLY A 103 -13.78 40.36 -21.09
CA GLY A 103 -12.51 41.02 -20.73
C GLY A 103 -12.20 41.03 -19.23
N LYS A 104 -13.06 40.45 -18.38
CA LYS A 104 -12.79 40.34 -16.94
C LYS A 104 -11.79 39.22 -16.66
N ARG A 105 -10.87 39.47 -15.73
CA ARG A 105 -9.90 38.48 -15.25
C ARG A 105 -10.48 37.77 -14.02
N GLN A 106 -10.57 36.45 -14.07
CA GLN A 106 -11.01 35.61 -12.96
C GLN A 106 -9.94 34.55 -12.67
N PHE A 107 -9.72 34.24 -11.39
CA PHE A 107 -8.89 33.10 -11.01
C PHE A 107 -9.72 31.82 -11.14
N ARG A 108 -9.22 30.87 -11.93
CA ARG A 108 -9.82 29.53 -12.10
C ARG A 108 -8.86 28.51 -11.51
N PHE A 109 -9.37 27.66 -10.64
CA PHE A 109 -8.62 26.51 -10.14
C PHE A 109 -8.53 25.42 -11.22
N VAL A 110 -7.32 24.94 -11.46
CA VAL A 110 -7.03 23.77 -12.28
C VAL A 110 -6.63 22.63 -11.33
N PRO A 111 -7.47 21.59 -11.19
CA PRO A 111 -7.18 20.49 -10.28
C PRO A 111 -5.93 19.76 -10.72
N GLY A 112 -5.05 19.50 -9.75
CA GLY A 112 -3.89 18.66 -9.96
C GLY A 112 -4.23 17.18 -10.10
N PRO A 113 -3.25 16.35 -10.41
CA PRO A 113 -3.43 14.91 -10.60
C PRO A 113 -3.90 14.15 -9.34
N VAL A 114 -3.75 14.71 -8.13
CA VAL A 114 -4.26 14.08 -6.90
C VAL A 114 -5.79 14.01 -6.82
N PHE A 115 -6.52 14.75 -7.64
CA PHE A 115 -7.99 14.69 -7.70
C PHE A 115 -8.47 13.46 -8.48
N CYS A 116 -8.14 12.29 -7.95
CA CYS A 116 -8.50 10.98 -8.46
C CYS A 116 -8.82 10.05 -7.29
N GLN A 117 -9.09 8.76 -7.55
CA GLN A 117 -9.32 7.76 -6.52
C GLN A 117 -8.14 6.80 -6.35
N LEU A 118 -7.37 6.55 -7.41
CA LEU A 118 -6.13 5.78 -7.36
C LEU A 118 -5.01 6.52 -8.07
N LEU A 119 -4.02 6.97 -7.31
CA LEU A 119 -2.88 7.71 -7.82
C LEU A 119 -1.65 6.82 -7.90
N MET A 120 -1.06 6.71 -9.09
CA MET A 120 0.30 6.20 -9.27
C MET A 120 1.30 7.35 -9.09
N ALA A 121 2.18 7.25 -8.09
CA ALA A 121 3.25 8.22 -7.87
C ALA A 121 4.61 7.57 -8.19
N ASP A 122 5.03 7.68 -9.45
CA ASP A 122 6.25 7.04 -9.92
C ASP A 122 7.51 7.75 -9.43
N GLU A 123 8.46 6.96 -8.91
CA GLU A 123 9.79 7.43 -8.48
C GLU A 123 9.73 8.56 -7.46
N ILE A 124 8.90 8.41 -6.43
CA ILE A 124 8.64 9.45 -5.41
C ILE A 124 9.92 10.03 -4.78
N ASN A 125 10.99 9.24 -4.74
CA ASN A 125 12.30 9.66 -4.25
C ASN A 125 13.06 10.62 -5.19
N ARG A 126 12.57 10.94 -6.40
CA ARG A 126 13.25 11.88 -7.31
C ARG A 126 12.83 13.35 -7.15
N ALA A 127 11.69 13.62 -6.52
CA ALA A 127 11.27 14.99 -6.28
C ALA A 127 11.83 15.55 -4.97
N SER A 128 11.85 16.88 -4.87
CA SER A 128 12.29 17.58 -3.66
C SER A 128 11.48 17.17 -2.42
N PRO A 129 12.06 17.27 -1.20
CA PRO A 129 11.32 17.00 0.05
C PRO A 129 10.03 17.81 0.21
N ARG A 130 9.97 19.03 -0.36
CA ARG A 130 8.78 19.88 -0.34
C ARG A 130 7.66 19.28 -1.21
N THR A 131 8.00 18.78 -2.39
CA THR A 131 7.06 18.13 -3.33
C THR A 131 6.57 16.80 -2.77
N GLN A 132 7.46 15.99 -2.18
CA GLN A 132 7.09 14.77 -1.46
C GLN A 132 6.10 15.07 -0.33
N SER A 133 6.37 16.10 0.47
CA SER A 133 5.50 16.49 1.59
C SER A 133 4.10 16.89 1.15
N ALA A 134 3.96 17.53 -0.02
CA ALA A 134 2.66 17.91 -0.56
C ALA A 134 1.77 16.69 -0.85
N LEU A 135 2.32 15.65 -1.51
CA LEU A 135 1.59 14.40 -1.74
C LEU A 135 1.24 13.69 -0.43
N LEU A 136 2.18 13.64 0.52
CA LEU A 136 1.98 12.95 1.80
C LEU A 136 0.95 13.65 2.69
N GLN A 137 0.85 14.98 2.59
CA GLN A 137 -0.23 15.73 3.24
C GLN A 137 -1.57 15.36 2.61
N ALA A 138 -1.67 15.34 1.28
CA ALA A 138 -2.88 14.94 0.57
C ALA A 138 -3.33 13.51 0.95
N MET A 139 -2.39 12.57 1.09
CA MET A 139 -2.64 11.22 1.60
C MET A 139 -3.26 11.21 3.00
N GLN A 140 -2.72 12.02 3.91
CA GLN A 140 -3.15 12.03 5.31
C GLN A 140 -4.48 12.75 5.52
N GLU A 141 -4.66 13.90 4.85
CA GLU A 141 -5.78 14.80 5.07
C GLU A 141 -6.97 14.52 4.15
N LYS A 142 -6.74 13.80 3.04
CA LYS A 142 -7.74 13.49 1.99
C LYS A 142 -8.42 14.75 1.41
N ARG A 143 -7.77 15.89 1.58
CA ARG A 143 -8.12 17.21 1.06
C ARG A 143 -6.82 17.97 0.81
N VAL A 144 -6.90 19.03 0.02
CA VAL A 144 -5.79 19.95 -0.24
C VAL A 144 -6.29 21.38 -0.12
N THR A 145 -5.45 22.27 0.39
CA THR A 145 -5.76 23.70 0.46
C THR A 145 -4.91 24.43 -0.58
N VAL A 146 -5.57 25.06 -1.56
CA VAL A 146 -4.90 25.87 -2.58
C VAL A 146 -5.53 27.26 -2.58
N ALA A 147 -4.68 28.30 -2.50
CA ALA A 147 -5.11 29.70 -2.40
C ALA A 147 -6.10 30.01 -1.26
N GLY A 148 -6.03 29.27 -0.15
CA GLY A 148 -6.91 29.46 1.01
C GLY A 148 -8.26 28.73 0.93
N GLU A 149 -8.53 28.00 -0.16
CA GLU A 149 -9.72 27.17 -0.31
C GLU A 149 -9.40 25.68 -0.14
N ASP A 150 -10.11 25.04 0.79
CA ASP A 150 -10.08 23.59 1.01
C ASP A 150 -10.84 22.84 -0.09
N ARG A 151 -10.20 21.83 -0.67
CA ARG A 151 -10.76 20.99 -1.74
C ARG A 151 -10.59 19.52 -1.40
N VAL A 152 -11.69 18.78 -1.37
CA VAL A 152 -11.69 17.34 -1.06
C VAL A 152 -11.19 16.52 -2.25
N LEU A 153 -10.47 15.43 -1.97
CA LEU A 153 -10.02 14.49 -3.00
C LEU A 153 -11.13 13.49 -3.36
N GLY A 154 -10.88 12.69 -4.40
CA GLY A 154 -11.77 11.58 -4.75
C GLY A 154 -11.91 10.58 -3.62
N VAL A 155 -13.08 9.96 -3.48
CA VAL A 155 -13.34 8.97 -2.42
C VAL A 155 -13.68 7.62 -3.06
N PRO A 156 -13.01 6.51 -2.69
CA PRO A 156 -11.82 6.45 -1.82
C PRO A 156 -10.59 7.08 -2.49
N PHE A 157 -9.57 7.47 -1.70
CA PHE A 157 -8.29 7.99 -2.21
C PHE A 157 -7.14 7.05 -1.81
N HIS A 158 -6.47 6.49 -2.80
CA HIS A 158 -5.34 5.58 -2.65
C HIS A 158 -4.13 6.08 -3.43
N VAL A 159 -2.95 5.72 -2.95
CA VAL A 159 -1.68 6.06 -3.60
C VAL A 159 -0.84 4.78 -3.64
N LEU A 160 -0.37 4.45 -4.84
CA LEU A 160 0.65 3.45 -5.07
C LEU A 160 1.90 4.19 -5.54
N ALA A 161 2.81 4.44 -4.61
CA ALA A 161 4.06 5.11 -4.89
C ALA A 161 5.12 4.09 -5.30
N THR A 162 5.98 4.42 -6.26
CA THR A 162 7.09 3.56 -6.66
C THR A 162 8.43 4.17 -6.25
N GLN A 163 9.40 3.31 -5.92
CA GLN A 163 10.80 3.70 -5.72
C GLN A 163 11.73 2.73 -6.43
N ASN A 164 12.75 3.29 -7.06
CA ASN A 164 13.84 2.53 -7.66
C ASN A 164 15.02 2.46 -6.68
N PRO A 165 15.41 1.28 -6.16
CA PRO A 165 16.44 1.16 -5.13
C PRO A 165 17.87 1.40 -5.65
N ILE A 166 18.12 1.34 -6.97
CA ILE A 166 19.48 1.45 -7.53
C ILE A 166 19.84 2.91 -7.85
N GLU A 167 18.86 3.79 -7.99
CA GLU A 167 19.10 5.16 -8.46
C GLU A 167 19.59 6.06 -7.32
N GLN A 168 20.90 6.32 -7.31
CA GLN A 168 21.57 7.12 -6.27
C GLN A 168 21.77 8.59 -6.65
N GLU A 169 21.71 8.93 -7.94
CA GLU A 169 21.88 10.31 -8.40
C GLU A 169 20.55 11.07 -8.41
N GLY A 170 20.53 12.26 -7.80
CA GLY A 170 19.35 13.12 -7.81
C GLY A 170 18.15 12.57 -7.03
N THR A 171 18.37 11.66 -6.07
CA THR A 171 17.31 11.12 -5.22
C THR A 171 17.35 11.68 -3.81
N TYR A 172 16.16 11.91 -3.26
CA TYR A 172 15.87 12.37 -1.91
C TYR A 172 15.14 11.24 -1.18
N PRO A 173 15.80 10.55 -0.23
CA PRO A 173 15.14 9.48 0.51
C PRO A 173 13.97 10.04 1.33
N LEU A 174 12.86 9.30 1.37
CA LEU A 174 11.74 9.64 2.24
C LEU A 174 12.18 9.47 3.70
N PRO A 175 12.05 10.51 4.55
CA PRO A 175 12.21 10.38 5.99
C PRO A 175 11.30 9.29 6.58
N GLU A 176 11.70 8.71 7.70
CA GLU A 176 11.01 7.61 8.37
C GLU A 176 9.56 7.99 8.71
N ALA A 177 9.35 9.23 9.18
CA ALA A 177 8.02 9.77 9.47
C ALA A 177 7.11 9.85 8.23
N GLN A 178 7.69 9.91 7.04
CA GLN A 178 6.97 9.91 5.77
C GLN A 178 6.65 8.49 5.31
N LEU A 179 7.62 7.57 5.41
CA LEU A 179 7.43 6.17 5.10
C LEU A 179 6.32 5.53 5.95
N ASP A 180 6.22 5.87 7.22
CA ASP A 180 5.20 5.32 8.14
C ASP A 180 3.73 5.60 7.69
N ARG A 181 3.52 6.55 6.77
CA ARG A 181 2.20 6.82 6.15
C ARG A 181 1.76 5.76 5.13
N PHE A 182 2.69 4.95 4.62
CA PHE A 182 2.37 3.82 3.76
C PHE A 182 1.96 2.61 4.61
N LEU A 183 0.88 1.93 4.23
CA LEU A 183 0.41 0.76 4.96
C LEU A 183 1.40 -0.41 4.81
N VAL A 184 1.81 -0.67 3.56
CA VAL A 184 2.70 -1.77 3.20
C VAL A 184 3.78 -1.32 2.22
N GLN A 185 4.98 -1.86 2.40
CA GLN A 185 6.03 -1.93 1.39
C GLN A 185 5.87 -3.23 0.61
N ILE A 186 5.95 -3.14 -0.72
CA ILE A 186 5.72 -4.23 -1.66
C ILE A 186 6.96 -4.34 -2.54
N ASP A 187 7.78 -5.35 -2.28
CA ASP A 187 8.97 -5.61 -3.08
C ASP A 187 8.58 -6.36 -4.36
N VAL A 188 8.93 -5.77 -5.50
CA VAL A 188 8.69 -6.28 -6.85
C VAL A 188 10.02 -6.78 -7.39
N THR A 189 10.21 -8.11 -7.39
CA THR A 189 11.43 -8.78 -7.83
C THR A 189 11.34 -9.16 -9.31
N TYR A 190 12.47 -9.55 -9.91
CA TYR A 190 12.45 -10.17 -11.23
C TYR A 190 11.59 -11.44 -11.20
N PRO A 191 10.80 -11.69 -12.27
CA PRO A 191 10.07 -12.93 -12.42
C PRO A 191 11.03 -14.10 -12.59
N ASP A 192 10.57 -15.31 -12.27
CA ASP A 192 11.28 -16.52 -12.68
C ASP A 192 11.20 -16.73 -14.20
N ARG A 193 12.01 -17.65 -14.73
CA ARG A 193 12.09 -17.91 -16.18
C ARG A 193 10.75 -18.33 -16.79
N ALA A 194 9.91 -19.06 -16.04
CA ALA A 194 8.63 -19.54 -16.55
C ALA A 194 7.64 -18.37 -16.69
N THR A 195 7.54 -17.57 -15.63
CA THR A 195 6.77 -16.33 -15.58
C THR A 195 7.24 -15.35 -16.65
N GLU A 196 8.56 -15.17 -16.81
CA GLU A 196 9.12 -14.27 -17.81
C GLU A 196 8.77 -14.73 -19.24
N ARG A 197 8.81 -16.04 -19.50
CA ARG A 197 8.34 -16.61 -20.77
C ARG A 197 6.86 -16.29 -21.00
N ASP A 198 6.02 -16.45 -19.99
CA ASP A 198 4.58 -16.19 -20.13
C ASP A 198 4.30 -14.69 -20.34
N ILE A 199 5.05 -13.81 -19.67
CA ILE A 199 5.03 -12.36 -19.94
C ILE A 199 5.44 -12.07 -21.38
N LEU A 200 6.51 -12.66 -21.88
CA LEU A 200 6.96 -12.47 -23.26
C LEU A 200 5.86 -12.87 -24.25
N LEU A 201 5.23 -14.04 -24.06
CA LEU A 201 4.16 -14.50 -24.94
C LEU A 201 2.91 -13.60 -24.86
N ALA A 202 2.50 -13.18 -23.67
CA ALA A 202 1.31 -12.37 -23.47
C ALA A 202 1.47 -10.92 -23.96
N THR A 203 2.69 -10.37 -23.94
CA THR A 203 2.95 -8.96 -24.29
C THR A 203 3.43 -8.75 -25.72
N THR A 204 3.92 -9.80 -26.39
CA THR A 204 4.37 -9.74 -27.81
C THR A 204 3.37 -10.35 -28.79
N GLY A 205 2.26 -10.90 -28.29
CA GLY A 205 1.16 -11.41 -29.10
C GLY A 205 0.34 -10.29 -29.78
N ALA A 206 -0.51 -10.68 -30.74
CA ALA A 206 -1.36 -9.75 -31.49
C ALA A 206 -2.57 -9.20 -30.69
N THR A 207 -2.89 -9.84 -29.56
CA THR A 207 -4.04 -9.50 -28.70
C THR A 207 -3.57 -9.37 -27.26
N GLU A 208 -3.81 -8.20 -26.65
CA GLU A 208 -3.68 -8.04 -25.20
C GLU A 208 -5.03 -8.33 -24.52
N GLU A 209 -5.03 -9.18 -23.50
CA GLU A 209 -6.21 -9.37 -22.65
C GLU A 209 -6.49 -8.09 -21.86
N GLN A 210 -7.74 -7.64 -21.90
CA GLN A 210 -8.17 -6.45 -21.17
C GLN A 210 -8.72 -6.84 -19.80
N ALA A 211 -8.30 -6.07 -18.79
CA ALA A 211 -8.96 -6.11 -17.49
C ALA A 211 -10.38 -5.53 -17.64
N HIS A 212 -11.33 -6.11 -16.93
CA HIS A 212 -12.70 -5.60 -16.86
C HIS A 212 -13.01 -5.14 -15.44
N GLU A 213 -13.92 -4.18 -15.34
CA GLU A 213 -14.42 -3.68 -14.07
C GLU A 213 -15.16 -4.79 -13.31
N VAL A 214 -14.80 -4.99 -12.05
CA VAL A 214 -15.41 -5.97 -11.15
C VAL A 214 -16.08 -5.24 -9.99
N PHE A 215 -15.39 -4.26 -9.39
CA PHE A 215 -15.93 -3.39 -8.36
C PHE A 215 -16.28 -2.02 -8.92
N THR A 216 -17.27 -1.39 -8.28
CA THR A 216 -17.41 0.06 -8.27
C THR A 216 -16.70 0.66 -7.04
N ALA A 217 -16.40 1.96 -7.10
CA ALA A 217 -15.84 2.68 -5.95
C ALA A 217 -16.70 2.59 -4.66
N ALA A 218 -18.03 2.53 -4.80
CA ALA A 218 -18.95 2.39 -3.67
C ALA A 218 -18.83 1.01 -3.01
N GLU A 219 -18.75 -0.05 -3.81
CA GLU A 219 -18.56 -1.42 -3.32
C GLU A 219 -17.19 -1.60 -2.64
N LEU A 220 -16.15 -0.92 -3.13
CA LEU A 220 -14.85 -0.91 -2.43
C LEU A 220 -14.97 -0.25 -1.04
N LEU A 221 -15.71 0.85 -0.91
CA LEU A 221 -15.95 1.48 0.40
C LEU A 221 -16.73 0.56 1.34
N GLU A 222 -17.72 -0.18 0.82
CA GLU A 222 -18.45 -1.19 1.59
C GLU A 222 -17.54 -2.33 2.03
N ALA A 223 -16.67 -2.83 1.14
CA ALA A 223 -15.67 -3.84 1.46
C ALA A 223 -14.71 -3.36 2.55
N GLN A 224 -14.24 -2.11 2.46
CA GLN A 224 -13.41 -1.47 3.50
C GLN A 224 -14.14 -1.36 4.85
N ALA A 225 -15.46 -1.11 4.84
CA ALA A 225 -16.26 -1.07 6.05
C ALA A 225 -16.47 -2.47 6.66
N LEU A 226 -16.69 -3.47 5.80
CA LEU A 226 -16.87 -4.87 6.19
C LEU A 226 -15.58 -5.44 6.80
N LEU A 227 -14.43 -5.15 6.19
CA LEU A 227 -13.11 -5.53 6.71
C LEU A 227 -12.89 -5.08 8.16
N ARG A 228 -13.34 -3.88 8.50
CA ARG A 228 -13.21 -3.34 9.87
C ARG A 228 -14.11 -4.06 10.89
N ARG A 229 -15.12 -4.79 10.44
CA ARG A 229 -16.03 -5.58 11.27
C ARG A 229 -15.62 -7.04 11.39
N MET A 230 -14.68 -7.51 10.57
CA MET A 230 -14.15 -8.87 10.66
C MET A 230 -13.61 -9.14 12.09
N PRO A 231 -14.09 -10.21 12.76
CA PRO A 231 -13.62 -10.56 14.09
C PRO A 231 -12.15 -11.00 14.04
N VAL A 232 -11.43 -10.76 15.13
CA VAL A 232 -10.03 -11.18 15.30
C VAL A 232 -9.93 -11.85 16.65
N GLY A 233 -9.39 -13.07 16.69
CA GLY A 233 -9.19 -13.80 17.93
C GLY A 233 -8.09 -13.16 18.79
N ASP A 234 -8.22 -13.29 20.12
CA ASP A 234 -7.28 -12.71 21.08
C ASP A 234 -5.83 -13.16 20.84
N SER A 235 -5.62 -14.42 20.43
CA SER A 235 -4.30 -14.93 20.08
C SER A 235 -3.63 -14.08 19.00
N VAL A 236 -4.34 -13.74 17.91
CA VAL A 236 -3.81 -12.90 16.83
C VAL A 236 -3.48 -11.49 17.33
N VAL A 237 -4.29 -10.94 18.24
CA VAL A 237 -4.05 -9.62 18.83
C VAL A 237 -2.76 -9.64 19.65
N GLU A 238 -2.60 -10.63 20.53
CA GLU A 238 -1.39 -10.79 21.36
C GLU A 238 -0.15 -11.06 20.49
N THR A 239 -0.22 -11.94 19.49
CA THR A 239 0.90 -12.16 18.56
C THR A 239 1.33 -10.86 17.87
N ILE A 240 0.39 -10.01 17.44
CA ILE A 240 0.70 -8.71 16.83
C ILE A 240 1.45 -7.82 17.83
N LEU A 241 0.99 -7.77 19.08
CA LEU A 241 1.64 -6.99 20.13
C LEU A 241 3.05 -7.52 20.41
N ASP A 242 3.21 -8.82 20.60
CA ASP A 242 4.49 -9.47 20.86
C ASP A 242 5.48 -9.25 19.72
N LEU A 243 5.02 -9.42 18.47
CA LEU A 243 5.84 -9.16 17.29
C LEU A 243 6.36 -7.73 17.24
N VAL A 244 5.47 -6.75 17.40
CA VAL A 244 5.85 -5.32 17.34
C VAL A 244 6.79 -4.96 18.49
N ARG A 245 6.55 -5.48 19.69
CA ARG A 245 7.40 -5.22 20.86
C ARG A 245 8.77 -5.88 20.74
N ALA A 246 8.84 -7.08 20.18
CA ALA A 246 10.09 -7.81 20.00
C ALA A 246 11.11 -7.07 19.10
N PHE A 247 10.65 -6.15 18.22
CA PHE A 247 11.54 -5.33 17.39
C PHE A 247 11.94 -3.99 18.02
N ARG A 248 11.50 -3.69 19.25
CA ARG A 248 11.89 -2.45 19.95
C ARG A 248 13.15 -2.72 20.78
N PRO A 249 14.32 -2.18 20.40
CA PRO A 249 15.60 -2.55 21.05
C PRO A 249 15.66 -2.24 22.55
N GLN A 250 14.81 -1.34 23.05
CA GLN A 250 14.69 -0.97 24.47
C GLN A 250 13.69 -1.84 25.26
N ASP A 251 12.94 -2.71 24.58
CA ASP A 251 11.93 -3.55 25.21
C ASP A 251 12.54 -4.83 25.80
N ALA A 252 11.99 -5.29 26.93
CA ALA A 252 12.46 -6.51 27.58
C ALA A 252 12.27 -7.75 26.69
N SER A 253 11.25 -7.75 25.83
CA SER A 253 10.93 -8.85 24.91
C SER A 253 11.88 -8.94 23.69
N ALA A 254 12.64 -7.88 23.40
CA ALA A 254 13.57 -7.88 22.29
C ALA A 254 14.76 -8.81 22.57
N ASP A 255 15.05 -9.69 21.60
CA ASP A 255 16.21 -10.58 21.68
C ASP A 255 17.53 -9.83 21.46
N GLU A 256 18.64 -10.48 21.81
CA GLU A 256 19.96 -9.86 21.72
C GLU A 256 20.30 -9.43 20.28
N ARG A 257 19.83 -10.19 19.29
CA ARG A 257 20.06 -9.84 17.88
C ARG A 257 19.37 -8.53 17.53
N VAL A 258 18.12 -8.33 17.92
CA VAL A 258 17.41 -7.06 17.71
C VAL A 258 18.11 -5.93 18.45
N ARG A 259 18.45 -6.11 19.73
CA ARG A 259 19.12 -5.08 20.55
C ARG A 259 20.44 -4.59 19.95
N GLN A 260 21.21 -5.51 19.37
CA GLN A 260 22.51 -5.20 18.76
C GLN A 260 22.42 -4.67 17.34
N THR A 261 21.33 -4.93 16.60
CA THR A 261 21.25 -4.64 15.16
C THR A 261 20.27 -3.53 14.79
N VAL A 262 19.20 -3.34 15.56
CA VAL A 262 18.12 -2.39 15.26
C VAL A 262 18.44 -1.04 15.90
N ALA A 263 18.40 0.03 15.10
CA ALA A 263 18.56 1.40 15.58
C ALA A 263 17.28 1.93 16.24
N TRP A 264 16.14 1.64 15.63
CA TRP A 264 14.82 2.01 16.12
C TRP A 264 13.78 1.01 15.61
N GLY A 265 12.80 0.73 16.45
CA GLY A 265 11.76 -0.28 16.20
C GLY A 265 10.39 0.32 15.88
N PRO A 266 9.43 -0.54 15.52
CA PRO A 266 8.10 -0.13 15.08
C PRO A 266 7.24 0.47 16.22
N GLY A 267 6.51 1.54 15.89
CA GLY A 267 5.54 2.20 16.75
C GLY A 267 4.14 1.57 16.71
N PRO A 268 3.15 2.17 17.40
CA PRO A 268 1.76 1.67 17.43
C PRO A 268 1.07 1.58 16.06
N ARG A 269 1.47 2.41 15.08
CA ARG A 269 0.93 2.33 13.71
C ARG A 269 1.26 1.01 13.02
N ALA A 270 2.38 0.37 13.37
CA ALA A 270 2.70 -0.96 12.86
C ALA A 270 1.69 -2.01 13.34
N ALA A 271 1.29 -1.96 14.61
CA ALA A 271 0.28 -2.88 15.16
C ALA A 271 -1.10 -2.66 14.50
N GLN A 272 -1.48 -1.39 14.27
CA GLN A 272 -2.71 -1.06 13.55
C GLN A 272 -2.67 -1.54 12.09
N ALA A 273 -1.54 -1.37 11.41
CA ALA A 273 -1.34 -1.85 10.05
C ALA A 273 -1.37 -3.38 9.97
N LEU A 274 -0.74 -4.09 10.92
CA LEU A 274 -0.84 -5.54 11.04
C LEU A 274 -2.30 -5.96 11.22
N MET A 275 -3.01 -5.37 12.18
CA MET A 275 -4.43 -5.69 12.44
C MET A 275 -5.30 -5.58 11.19
N LEU A 276 -5.15 -4.50 10.40
CA LEU A 276 -5.91 -4.34 9.16
C LEU A 276 -5.47 -5.32 8.08
N THR A 277 -4.16 -5.51 7.92
CA THR A 277 -3.63 -6.35 6.84
C THR A 277 -3.83 -7.84 7.06
N VAL A 278 -3.84 -8.33 8.31
CA VAL A 278 -4.18 -9.73 8.59
C VAL A 278 -5.63 -10.04 8.25
N ARG A 279 -6.55 -9.11 8.54
CA ARG A 279 -7.95 -9.22 8.11
C ARG A 279 -8.07 -9.22 6.60
N ALA A 280 -7.32 -8.33 5.94
CA ALA A 280 -7.39 -8.20 4.48
C ALA A 280 -6.88 -9.48 3.81
N ARG A 281 -5.80 -10.05 4.34
CA ARG A 281 -5.26 -11.32 3.89
C ARG A 281 -6.23 -12.48 4.11
N ALA A 282 -6.88 -12.55 5.28
CA ALA A 282 -7.88 -13.58 5.55
C ALA A 282 -9.06 -13.50 4.58
N MET A 283 -9.57 -12.29 4.36
CA MET A 283 -10.67 -12.02 3.41
C MET A 283 -10.29 -12.37 1.97
N LEU A 284 -9.09 -12.02 1.51
CA LEU A 284 -8.59 -12.39 0.17
C LEU A 284 -8.41 -13.90 -0.01
N GLN A 285 -8.35 -14.66 1.09
CA GLN A 285 -8.21 -16.12 1.10
C GLN A 285 -9.52 -16.86 1.37
N GLY A 286 -10.66 -16.17 1.42
CA GLY A 286 -11.94 -16.82 1.69
C GLY A 286 -12.14 -17.21 3.16
N ARG A 287 -11.49 -16.51 4.10
CA ARG A 287 -11.57 -16.81 5.54
C ARG A 287 -12.28 -15.69 6.30
N LEU A 288 -13.21 -16.10 7.16
CA LEU A 288 -14.00 -15.22 8.02
C LEU A 288 -13.24 -14.62 9.22
N ALA A 289 -12.06 -15.13 9.53
CA ALA A 289 -11.19 -14.62 10.59
C ALA A 289 -9.71 -14.85 10.27
N PRO A 290 -8.82 -13.93 10.70
CA PRO A 290 -7.38 -14.10 10.54
C PRO A 290 -6.81 -15.12 11.52
N SER A 291 -5.64 -15.65 11.18
CA SER A 291 -4.85 -16.56 12.00
C SER A 291 -3.47 -15.96 12.31
N VAL A 292 -2.73 -16.62 13.20
CA VAL A 292 -1.34 -16.23 13.53
C VAL A 292 -0.43 -16.29 12.30
N GLU A 293 -0.71 -17.17 11.35
CA GLU A 293 0.04 -17.26 10.08
C GLU A 293 -0.09 -15.99 9.25
N ASP A 294 -1.22 -15.27 9.34
CA ASP A 294 -1.39 -13.99 8.68
C ASP A 294 -0.46 -12.93 9.26
N VAL A 295 -0.22 -12.96 10.57
CA VAL A 295 0.71 -12.05 11.25
C VAL A 295 2.11 -12.25 10.69
N VAL A 296 2.57 -13.50 10.55
CA VAL A 296 3.88 -13.82 9.96
C VAL A 296 3.95 -13.35 8.51
N ALA A 297 2.93 -13.67 7.71
CA ALA A 297 2.90 -13.31 6.31
C ALA A 297 2.91 -11.79 6.10
N MET A 298 2.28 -11.01 6.99
CA MET A 298 2.20 -9.56 6.91
C MET A 298 3.34 -8.83 7.64
N ALA A 299 4.17 -9.53 8.42
CA ALA A 299 5.28 -8.94 9.16
C ALA A 299 6.23 -8.14 8.26
N ARG A 300 6.82 -8.77 7.24
CA ARG A 300 7.77 -8.11 6.34
C ARG A 300 7.14 -6.91 5.60
N PRO A 301 6.01 -7.06 4.86
CA PRO A 301 5.40 -5.93 4.16
C PRO A 301 5.03 -4.74 5.06
N VAL A 302 4.67 -4.99 6.32
CA VAL A 302 4.26 -3.92 7.25
C VAL A 302 5.45 -3.30 7.98
N LEU A 303 6.51 -4.07 8.25
CA LEU A 303 7.63 -3.65 9.11
C LEU A 303 8.84 -3.13 8.34
N SER A 304 9.07 -3.52 7.08
CA SER A 304 10.29 -3.17 6.32
C SER A 304 10.58 -1.66 6.30
N HIS A 305 9.56 -0.82 6.24
CA HIS A 305 9.66 0.64 6.22
C HIS A 305 9.37 1.32 7.57
N ARG A 306 9.20 0.53 8.63
CA ARG A 306 8.85 0.98 10.01
C ARG A 306 9.91 0.63 11.06
N MET A 307 11.10 0.27 10.61
CA MET A 307 12.27 0.10 11.47
C MET A 307 13.53 0.19 10.61
N ALA A 308 14.68 0.42 11.24
CA ALA A 308 15.95 0.45 10.53
C ALA A 308 17.07 -0.18 11.35
N LEU A 309 18.04 -0.74 10.62
CA LEU A 309 19.27 -1.24 11.20
C LEU A 309 20.21 -0.09 11.58
N ASN A 310 21.01 -0.29 12.63
CA ASN A 310 22.08 0.63 12.98
C ASN A 310 23.20 0.64 11.93
N PHE A 311 24.03 1.67 11.98
CA PHE A 311 25.06 1.90 10.97
C PHE A 311 26.04 0.72 10.87
N ALA A 312 26.45 0.16 12.02
CA ALA A 312 27.38 -0.98 12.06
C ALA A 312 26.79 -2.22 11.38
N SER A 313 25.51 -2.50 11.58
CA SER A 313 24.81 -3.64 10.98
C SER A 313 24.60 -3.46 9.48
N ARG A 314 24.25 -2.25 9.04
CA ARG A 314 24.21 -1.90 7.61
C ARG A 314 25.58 -2.06 6.95
N ALA A 315 26.65 -1.63 7.60
CA ALA A 315 28.02 -1.75 7.08
C ALA A 315 28.49 -3.21 6.95
N ARG A 316 27.97 -4.12 7.79
CA ARG A 316 28.22 -5.57 7.69
C ARG A 316 27.38 -6.27 6.62
N GLY A 317 26.40 -5.59 6.03
CA GLY A 317 25.47 -6.18 5.08
C GLY A 317 24.35 -7.00 5.73
N ASP A 318 24.03 -6.72 7.00
CA ASP A 318 22.91 -7.39 7.68
C ASP A 318 21.59 -7.07 6.97
N SER A 319 20.76 -8.09 6.73
CA SER A 319 19.46 -7.95 6.07
C SER A 319 18.36 -7.69 7.11
N LEU A 320 17.72 -6.52 7.01
CA LEU A 320 16.55 -6.20 7.83
C LEU A 320 15.40 -7.17 7.54
N ALA A 321 15.24 -7.53 6.28
CA ALA A 321 14.16 -8.39 5.83
C ALA A 321 14.31 -9.81 6.43
N ASP A 322 15.54 -10.32 6.49
CA ASP A 322 15.81 -11.63 7.10
C ASP A 322 15.64 -11.58 8.62
N LEU A 323 16.00 -10.47 9.26
CA LEU A 323 15.72 -10.26 10.69
C LEU A 323 14.22 -10.30 10.97
N ILE A 324 13.41 -9.65 10.12
CA ILE A 324 11.95 -9.65 10.27
C ILE A 324 11.40 -11.07 10.14
N ASP A 325 11.73 -11.78 9.07
CA ASP A 325 11.19 -13.12 8.81
C ASP A 325 11.58 -14.13 9.89
N THR A 326 12.85 -14.11 10.30
CA THR A 326 13.35 -15.04 11.33
C THR A 326 12.70 -14.79 12.69
N THR A 327 12.52 -13.52 13.07
CA THR A 327 11.88 -13.16 14.35
C THR A 327 10.38 -13.45 14.32
N ALA A 328 9.68 -13.13 13.23
CA ALA A 328 8.25 -13.43 13.06
C ALA A 328 7.96 -14.93 13.12
N THR A 329 8.81 -15.75 12.47
CA THR A 329 8.69 -17.22 12.53
C THR A 329 8.98 -17.77 13.93
N ARG A 330 9.90 -17.16 14.68
CA ARG A 330 10.25 -17.59 16.04
C ARG A 330 9.11 -17.36 17.02
N ILE A 331 8.54 -16.16 17.04
CA ILE A 331 7.48 -15.77 17.99
C ILE A 331 6.26 -16.68 17.83
N THR A 332 5.89 -16.98 16.60
CA THR A 332 4.72 -17.82 16.30
C THR A 332 4.92 -19.30 16.59
N ARG A 333 6.15 -19.83 16.56
CA ARG A 333 6.45 -21.20 17.00
C ARG A 333 6.37 -21.37 18.52
N VAL A 334 6.64 -20.31 19.29
CA VAL A 334 6.58 -20.36 20.75
C VAL A 334 5.13 -20.42 21.22
N GLU A 335 4.20 -19.73 20.56
CA GLU A 335 2.77 -19.77 20.89
C GLU A 335 2.09 -21.09 20.51
N VAL A 336 2.48 -21.72 19.38
CA VAL A 336 1.93 -23.04 18.99
C VAL A 336 2.38 -24.17 19.93
N ALA A 337 3.48 -23.98 20.66
CA ALA A 337 4.02 -24.94 21.61
C ALA A 337 3.60 -24.70 23.07
N ALA A 338 2.92 -23.58 23.37
CA ALA A 338 2.45 -23.17 24.69
C ALA A 338 0.95 -23.48 24.85
#